data_AF-A0A927UG67-F1
#
_entry.id   AF-A0A927UG67-F1
#
_cell.length_a   1.000
_cell.length_b   1.000
_cell.length_c   1.000
_cell.angle_alpha   90.00
_cell.angle_beta   90.00
_cell.angle_gamma   90.00
#
_symmetry.space_group_name_H-M   'P 1'
#
loop_
_entity.id
_entity.type
_entity.pdbx_description
1 polymer ?
#
loop_
_entity_poly.entity_id
_entity_poly.type
_entity_poly.pdbx_seq_one_letter_code
_entity_poly.pdbx_strand_id
1 'polypeptide(L)'
;MRLFTPREKDAFERICKLRQSGVLSMMRQFLARKYGRENVISTPAYLIAKGEIPVAIIAHADTVFKTPPVEFFYDKEKNVMWSPDGLGADDRAGIFAVTKIVSSGLRPHVIITTDEESGCVGATKLIHKYKEHPFDSLKFMIQLDRRGVEDSVYYDCANEEFEKFINNFGFKTAWGSFTDISTIAPIWGVSAVNFSVGYFDEHSKQERLYVDVLFHTIQKTQNILQHVAENPEVPVYEYIEDDYYGYKYHGQIWYDYGTAGLSKYAPGEADICCFCGTVIKKEDLINLHYDNVNDEYYICNNCYSDMYEEVEWCCECKQGWFLTKEEMASMTTGLDRTTWKCRNCRGENKNNDDGNANGASEGSNLSISGHTEVSDGSGTTIEPVAGFEGKVLERSTVADLRDRGAYYF
;
A
#
# COMPACT_ATOMS: atom_id res chain seq x y z
N MET A 1 -1.31 -35.13 -8.96
CA MET A 1 -2.35 -34.13 -8.65
C MET A 1 -2.79 -34.32 -7.20
N ARG A 2 -2.58 -33.32 -6.34
CA ARG A 2 -2.97 -33.36 -4.94
C ARG A 2 -4.41 -32.86 -4.79
N LEU A 3 -5.22 -33.57 -4.02
CA LEU A 3 -6.59 -33.16 -3.70
C LEU A 3 -6.63 -32.60 -2.29
N PHE A 4 -7.67 -31.81 -1.97
CA PHE A 4 -8.01 -31.56 -0.58
C PHE A 4 -8.38 -32.86 0.12
N THR A 5 -7.81 -33.10 1.30
CA THR A 5 -8.42 -34.03 2.25
C THR A 5 -9.77 -33.48 2.74
N PRO A 6 -10.68 -34.32 3.27
CA PRO A 6 -11.96 -33.84 3.78
C PRO A 6 -11.84 -32.73 4.84
N ARG A 7 -10.81 -32.80 5.69
CA ARG A 7 -10.54 -31.78 6.73
C ARG A 7 -9.98 -30.49 6.14
N GLU A 8 -9.12 -30.57 5.14
CA GLU A 8 -8.57 -29.38 4.47
C GLU A 8 -9.66 -28.66 3.68
N LYS A 9 -10.54 -29.39 2.99
CA LYS A 9 -11.72 -28.81 2.32
C LYS A 9 -12.61 -28.08 3.31
N ASP A 10 -13.00 -28.73 4.41
CA ASP A 10 -13.84 -28.11 5.45
C ASP A 10 -13.15 -26.87 6.07
N ALA A 11 -11.84 -26.93 6.32
CA ALA A 11 -11.09 -25.79 6.82
C ALA A 11 -11.07 -24.62 5.81
N PHE A 12 -10.84 -24.90 4.53
CA PHE A 12 -10.84 -23.88 3.47
C PHE A 12 -12.23 -23.23 3.33
N GLU A 13 -13.30 -24.02 3.26
CA GLU A 13 -14.68 -23.49 3.20
C GLU A 13 -15.03 -22.62 4.41
N ARG A 14 -14.58 -23.02 5.60
CA ARG A 14 -14.78 -22.22 6.82
C ARG A 14 -14.05 -20.89 6.72
N ILE A 15 -12.82 -20.86 6.20
CA ILE A 15 -12.06 -19.62 5.99
C ILE A 15 -12.81 -18.73 4.99
N CYS A 16 -13.25 -19.26 3.85
CA CYS A 16 -14.05 -18.51 2.87
C CYS A 16 -15.34 -17.91 3.45
N LYS A 17 -15.97 -18.58 4.42
CA LYS A 17 -17.18 -18.09 5.10
C LYS A 17 -16.92 -16.95 6.10
N LEU A 18 -15.67 -16.63 6.42
CA LEU A 18 -15.33 -15.57 7.36
C LEU A 18 -15.27 -14.21 6.65
N ARG A 19 -15.82 -13.20 7.34
CA ARG A 19 -15.50 -11.79 7.07
C ARG A 19 -14.09 -11.46 7.56
N GLN A 20 -13.53 -10.34 7.11
CA GLN A 20 -12.21 -9.84 7.53
C GLN A 20 -11.94 -9.93 9.04
N SER A 21 -12.84 -9.41 9.87
CA SER A 21 -12.70 -9.47 11.34
C SER A 21 -12.67 -10.90 11.89
N GLY A 22 -13.39 -11.82 11.25
CA GLY A 22 -13.38 -13.24 11.55
C GLY A 22 -12.04 -13.88 11.20
N VAL A 23 -11.48 -13.55 10.03
CA VAL A 23 -10.14 -14.01 9.62
C VAL A 23 -9.07 -13.50 10.57
N LEU A 24 -9.06 -12.21 10.90
CA LEU A 24 -8.11 -11.64 11.87
C LEU A 24 -8.21 -12.35 13.24
N SER A 25 -9.43 -12.56 13.74
CA SER A 25 -9.64 -13.25 15.03
C SER A 25 -9.15 -14.70 14.99
N MET A 26 -9.45 -15.41 13.90
CA MET A 26 -8.99 -16.79 13.68
C MET A 26 -7.45 -16.84 13.60
N MET A 27 -6.85 -16.00 12.77
CA MET A 27 -5.40 -15.93 12.57
C MET A 27 -4.68 -15.52 13.84
N ARG A 28 -5.20 -14.56 14.60
CA ARG A 28 -4.66 -14.18 15.92
C ARG A 28 -4.61 -15.38 16.86
N GLN A 29 -5.69 -16.14 16.97
CA GLN A 29 -5.73 -17.30 17.85
C GLN A 29 -4.80 -18.42 17.36
N PHE A 30 -4.78 -18.67 16.05
CA PHE A 30 -3.91 -19.67 15.44
C PHE A 30 -2.43 -19.31 15.65
N LEU A 31 -2.03 -18.09 15.31
CA LEU A 31 -0.67 -17.61 15.44
C LEU A 31 -0.25 -17.48 16.90
N ALA A 32 -1.10 -17.00 17.81
CA ALA A 32 -0.76 -16.95 19.23
C ALA A 32 -0.50 -18.34 19.84
N ARG A 33 -1.26 -19.37 19.43
CA ARG A 33 -1.02 -20.76 19.85
C ARG A 33 0.29 -21.31 19.28
N LYS A 34 0.65 -20.85 18.10
CA LYS A 34 1.82 -21.32 17.39
C LYS A 34 3.06 -20.59 17.92
N TYR A 35 3.09 -19.27 17.91
CA TYR A 35 4.26 -18.40 18.14
C TYR A 35 4.41 -17.89 19.57
N GLY A 36 3.41 -18.09 20.44
CA GLY A 36 3.33 -17.38 21.72
C GLY A 36 2.54 -16.09 21.58
N ARG A 37 1.84 -15.67 22.65
CA ARG A 37 0.97 -14.48 22.61
C ARG A 37 1.77 -13.19 22.54
N GLU A 38 2.91 -13.17 23.21
CA GLU A 38 3.88 -12.09 23.28
C GLU A 38 4.52 -11.78 21.92
N ASN A 39 4.59 -12.77 21.03
CA ASN A 39 5.14 -12.61 19.68
C ASN A 39 4.08 -12.22 18.64
N VAL A 40 2.83 -12.01 19.05
CA VAL A 40 1.72 -11.66 18.15
C VAL A 40 1.16 -10.29 18.46
N ILE A 41 1.30 -9.38 17.50
CA ILE A 41 0.72 -8.04 17.52
C ILE A 41 -0.54 -8.07 16.67
N SER A 42 -1.66 -7.60 17.22
CA SER A 42 -2.95 -7.60 16.52
C SER A 42 -3.60 -6.24 16.68
N THR A 43 -3.75 -5.54 15.56
CA THR A 43 -4.48 -4.28 15.44
C THR A 43 -5.72 -4.51 14.57
N PRO A 44 -6.62 -3.52 14.44
CA PRO A 44 -7.70 -3.57 13.46
C PRO A 44 -7.22 -3.56 12.01
N ALA A 45 -6.01 -3.06 11.74
CA ALA A 45 -5.48 -2.83 10.38
C ALA A 45 -4.51 -3.92 9.90
N TYR A 46 -3.87 -4.62 10.84
CA TYR A 46 -2.91 -5.67 10.53
C TYR A 46 -2.67 -6.57 11.73
N LEU A 47 -2.08 -7.73 11.45
CA LEU A 47 -1.60 -8.69 12.42
C LEU A 47 -0.18 -9.11 12.07
N ILE A 48 0.71 -9.11 13.06
CA ILE A 48 2.10 -9.54 12.92
C ILE A 48 2.35 -10.70 13.87
N ALA A 49 2.99 -11.76 13.41
CA ALA A 49 3.61 -12.77 14.25
C ALA A 49 5.13 -12.79 14.00
N LYS A 50 5.94 -12.56 15.04
CA LYS A 50 7.39 -12.61 14.93
C LYS A 50 7.87 -14.07 15.01
N GLY A 51 8.48 -14.56 13.93
CA GLY A 51 9.06 -15.88 13.82
C GLY A 51 10.57 -15.92 14.00
N GLU A 52 11.14 -17.06 13.64
CA GLU A 52 12.57 -17.40 13.77
C GLU A 52 13.26 -17.46 12.40
N ILE A 53 12.50 -17.73 11.32
CA ILE A 53 13.03 -17.74 9.95
C ILE A 53 12.95 -16.29 9.44
N PRO A 54 14.07 -15.70 8.96
CA PRO A 54 14.16 -14.28 8.61
C PRO A 54 13.52 -13.98 7.24
N VAL A 55 12.29 -14.44 7.05
CA VAL A 55 11.44 -14.22 5.88
C VAL A 55 10.05 -13.88 6.42
N ALA A 56 9.42 -12.84 5.87
CA ALA A 56 8.03 -12.52 6.19
C ALA A 56 7.10 -13.07 5.12
N ILE A 57 6.10 -13.86 5.52
CA ILE A 57 4.99 -14.26 4.66
C ILE A 57 3.80 -13.32 4.86
N ILE A 58 3.21 -12.85 3.77
CA ILE A 58 2.18 -11.81 3.71
C ILE A 58 0.94 -12.36 3.00
N ALA A 59 -0.25 -12.03 3.52
CA ALA A 59 -1.56 -12.33 2.95
C ALA A 59 -2.57 -11.28 3.46
N HIS A 60 -3.70 -11.10 2.78
CA HIS A 60 -4.73 -10.14 3.22
C HIS A 60 -6.01 -10.82 3.74
N ALA A 61 -6.73 -10.11 4.63
CA ALA A 61 -7.87 -10.66 5.36
C ALA A 61 -9.22 -10.34 4.72
N ASP A 62 -9.32 -9.36 3.84
CA ASP A 62 -10.53 -9.04 3.09
C ASP A 62 -10.68 -9.91 1.84
N THR A 63 -11.74 -9.59 1.08
CA THR A 63 -12.10 -10.10 -0.23
C THR A 63 -13.00 -9.03 -0.84
N VAL A 64 -13.03 -8.85 -2.16
CA VAL A 64 -14.00 -7.92 -2.79
C VAL A 64 -15.49 -8.25 -2.52
N PHE A 65 -15.81 -9.48 -2.11
CA PHE A 65 -17.18 -9.93 -1.93
C PHE A 65 -17.82 -9.40 -0.65
N LYS A 66 -18.95 -8.68 -0.79
CA LYS A 66 -19.72 -8.11 0.34
C LYS A 66 -20.33 -9.18 1.25
N THR A 67 -20.63 -10.34 0.71
CA THR A 67 -21.25 -11.46 1.41
C THR A 67 -20.41 -12.71 1.22
N PRO A 68 -20.05 -13.42 2.30
CA PRO A 68 -19.31 -14.67 2.17
C PRO A 68 -20.10 -15.73 1.38
N PRO A 69 -19.44 -16.59 0.60
CA PRO A 69 -20.08 -17.68 -0.13
C PRO A 69 -20.79 -18.66 0.79
N VAL A 70 -21.97 -19.12 0.36
CA VAL A 70 -22.76 -20.12 1.09
C VAL A 70 -22.53 -21.50 0.50
N GLU A 71 -22.56 -21.58 -0.83
CA GLU A 71 -22.41 -22.82 -1.59
C GLU A 71 -20.99 -22.98 -2.13
N PHE A 72 -20.52 -24.23 -2.15
CA PHE A 72 -19.18 -24.59 -2.58
C PHE A 72 -19.23 -25.83 -3.43
N PHE A 73 -18.62 -25.77 -4.60
CA PHE A 73 -18.50 -26.89 -5.53
C PHE A 73 -17.04 -27.25 -5.67
N TYR A 74 -16.71 -28.52 -5.43
CA TYR A 74 -15.36 -29.04 -5.63
C TYR A 74 -15.40 -30.23 -6.57
N ASP A 75 -14.93 -30.00 -7.80
CA ASP A 75 -14.74 -31.04 -8.78
C ASP A 75 -13.35 -31.67 -8.55
N LYS A 76 -13.34 -32.92 -8.09
CA LYS A 76 -12.10 -33.66 -7.80
C LYS A 76 -11.40 -34.15 -9.08
N GLU A 77 -12.14 -34.37 -10.15
CA GLU A 77 -11.59 -34.84 -11.42
C GLU A 77 -10.86 -33.70 -12.14
N LYS A 78 -11.44 -32.49 -12.10
CA LYS A 78 -10.85 -31.26 -12.62
C LYS A 78 -9.98 -30.52 -11.61
N ASN A 79 -9.99 -30.96 -10.35
CA ASN A 79 -9.26 -30.40 -9.22
C ASN A 79 -9.51 -28.91 -8.96
N VAL A 80 -10.74 -28.48 -9.25
CA VAL A 80 -11.14 -27.07 -9.17
C VAL A 80 -12.26 -26.90 -8.14
N MET A 81 -12.10 -25.88 -7.31
CA MET A 81 -13.09 -25.43 -6.35
C MET A 81 -13.61 -24.07 -6.76
N TRP A 82 -14.92 -23.83 -6.63
CA TRP A 82 -15.56 -22.57 -6.97
C TRP A 82 -16.87 -22.38 -6.20
N SER A 83 -17.42 -21.17 -6.25
CA SER A 83 -18.73 -20.83 -5.69
C SER A 83 -19.49 -19.90 -6.64
N PRO A 84 -20.81 -20.11 -6.85
CA PRO A 84 -21.63 -19.18 -7.63
C PRO A 84 -21.75 -17.79 -6.98
N ASP A 85 -21.43 -17.68 -5.70
CA ASP A 85 -21.43 -16.42 -4.94
C ASP A 85 -20.12 -15.63 -5.10
N GLY A 86 -19.11 -16.22 -5.74
CA GLY A 86 -17.71 -15.80 -5.63
C GLY A 86 -17.01 -16.54 -4.50
N LEU A 87 -15.84 -17.13 -4.75
CA LEU A 87 -15.19 -18.03 -3.80
C LEU A 87 -14.46 -17.25 -2.67
N GLY A 88 -14.06 -16.01 -2.94
CA GLY A 88 -13.11 -15.23 -2.16
C GLY A 88 -11.72 -15.85 -2.14
N ALA A 89 -11.30 -16.58 -3.17
CA ALA A 89 -9.98 -17.22 -3.17
C ALA A 89 -8.84 -16.18 -3.10
N ASP A 90 -9.08 -14.98 -3.64
CA ASP A 90 -8.38 -13.74 -3.34
C ASP A 90 -8.94 -13.10 -2.04
N ASP A 91 -8.29 -13.18 -0.88
CA ASP A 91 -7.04 -13.93 -0.59
C ASP A 91 -7.23 -15.05 0.46
N ARG A 92 -8.39 -15.73 0.42
CA ARG A 92 -8.62 -16.90 1.30
C ARG A 92 -7.65 -18.05 0.98
N ALA A 93 -7.13 -18.12 -0.24
CA ALA A 93 -6.08 -19.07 -0.63
C ALA A 93 -4.74 -18.77 0.05
N GLY A 94 -4.29 -17.50 0.08
CA GLY A 94 -3.10 -17.08 0.81
C GLY A 94 -3.23 -17.30 2.31
N ILE A 95 -4.36 -16.91 2.91
CA ILE A 95 -4.65 -17.20 4.33
C ILE A 95 -4.55 -18.70 4.63
N PHE A 96 -5.17 -19.55 3.80
CA PHE A 96 -5.07 -21.00 3.97
C PHE A 96 -3.62 -21.48 3.82
N ALA A 97 -2.88 -20.99 2.84
CA ALA A 97 -1.47 -21.33 2.63
C ALA A 97 -0.60 -20.99 3.86
N VAL A 98 -0.77 -19.79 4.44
CA VAL A 98 -0.11 -19.39 5.70
C VAL A 98 -0.39 -20.40 6.81
N THR A 99 -1.66 -20.81 7.00
CA THR A 99 -1.98 -21.79 8.05
C THR A 99 -1.31 -23.15 7.82
N LYS A 100 -1.14 -23.58 6.56
CA LYS A 100 -0.50 -24.85 6.21
C LYS A 100 1.01 -24.80 6.40
N ILE A 101 1.65 -23.70 6.00
CA ILE A 101 3.09 -23.45 6.19
C ILE A 101 3.42 -23.45 7.69
N VAL A 102 2.74 -22.64 8.50
CA VAL A 102 2.98 -22.59 9.95
C VAL A 102 2.67 -23.93 10.63
N SER A 103 1.67 -24.66 10.14
CA SER A 103 1.31 -25.98 10.70
C SER A 103 2.34 -27.06 10.39
N SER A 104 3.23 -26.89 9.40
CA SER A 104 4.33 -27.83 9.15
C SER A 104 5.51 -27.67 10.11
N GLY A 105 5.44 -26.68 11.02
CA GLY A 105 6.48 -26.42 12.02
C GLY A 105 7.40 -25.26 11.66
N LEU A 106 7.38 -24.79 10.41
CA LEU A 106 8.16 -23.63 9.97
C LEU A 106 7.64 -22.34 10.60
N ARG A 107 8.56 -21.46 11.01
CA ARG A 107 8.28 -20.23 11.75
C ARG A 107 8.81 -18.98 11.06
N PRO A 108 8.36 -18.64 9.84
CA PRO A 108 8.61 -17.32 9.27
C PRO A 108 7.93 -16.23 10.11
N HIS A 109 8.31 -14.98 9.91
CA HIS A 109 7.46 -13.86 10.29
C HIS A 109 6.16 -13.93 9.47
N VAL A 110 5.03 -13.55 10.05
CA VAL A 110 3.74 -13.53 9.36
C VAL A 110 3.14 -12.14 9.47
N ILE A 111 2.65 -11.60 8.37
CA ILE A 111 1.91 -10.34 8.32
C ILE A 111 0.57 -10.63 7.65
N ILE A 112 -0.53 -10.30 8.32
CA ILE A 112 -1.87 -10.32 7.73
C ILE A 112 -2.38 -8.89 7.71
N THR A 113 -2.70 -8.36 6.54
CA THR A 113 -3.21 -7.00 6.33
C THR A 113 -4.74 -7.00 6.25
N THR A 114 -5.32 -5.81 6.26
CA THR A 114 -6.75 -5.58 5.99
C THR A 114 -6.94 -4.59 4.88
N ASP A 115 -8.12 -4.64 4.26
CA ASP A 115 -8.58 -3.66 3.28
C ASP A 115 -7.56 -3.50 2.12
N GLU A 116 -6.96 -4.61 1.67
CA GLU A 116 -6.08 -4.66 0.49
C GLU A 116 -6.87 -4.33 -0.77
N GLU A 117 -8.06 -4.93 -0.89
CA GLU A 117 -9.01 -4.78 -1.99
C GLU A 117 -9.65 -3.38 -2.01
N SER A 118 -9.36 -2.57 -0.99
CA SER A 118 -9.73 -1.16 -0.86
C SER A 118 -8.51 -0.24 -0.92
N GLY A 119 -7.41 -0.69 -1.54
CA GLY A 119 -6.21 0.10 -1.80
C GLY A 119 -5.12 -0.05 -0.73
N CYS A 120 -4.87 -1.27 -0.24
CA CYS A 120 -3.75 -1.56 0.67
C CYS A 120 -3.76 -0.73 1.96
N VAL A 121 -4.95 -0.44 2.51
CA VAL A 121 -5.08 0.45 3.68
C VAL A 121 -4.38 -0.14 4.91
N GLY A 122 -4.47 -1.46 5.11
CA GLY A 122 -3.78 -2.17 6.19
C GLY A 122 -2.26 -2.11 6.06
N ALA A 123 -1.72 -2.37 4.88
CA ALA A 123 -0.28 -2.22 4.59
C ALA A 123 0.19 -0.78 4.76
N THR A 124 -0.60 0.20 4.33
CA THR A 124 -0.33 1.62 4.52
C THR A 124 -0.22 1.94 6.02
N LYS A 125 -1.20 1.54 6.83
CA LYS A 125 -1.16 1.74 8.30
C LYS A 125 0.02 1.01 8.95
N LEU A 126 0.40 -0.15 8.43
CA LEU A 126 1.56 -0.90 8.90
C LEU A 126 2.85 -0.09 8.71
N ILE A 127 3.12 0.41 7.50
CA ILE A 127 4.33 1.21 7.23
C ILE A 127 4.30 2.60 7.87
N HIS A 128 3.12 3.10 8.24
CA HIS A 128 3.03 4.32 9.06
C HIS A 128 3.49 4.08 10.49
N LYS A 129 3.10 2.95 11.11
CA LYS A 129 3.57 2.61 12.47
C LYS A 129 5.02 2.11 12.48
N TYR A 130 5.43 1.38 11.45
CA TYR A 130 6.74 0.75 11.32
C TYR A 130 7.45 1.29 10.08
N LYS A 131 8.15 2.42 10.27
CA LYS A 131 8.99 3.04 9.22
C LYS A 131 10.19 2.17 8.86
N GLU A 132 10.64 1.35 9.81
CA GLU A 132 11.55 0.23 9.60
C GLU A 132 10.82 -1.07 9.98
N HIS A 133 11.21 -2.20 9.39
CA HIS A 133 10.58 -3.47 9.70
C HIS A 133 10.78 -3.87 11.18
N PRO A 134 9.77 -4.40 11.89
CA PRO A 134 9.87 -4.70 13.32
C PRO A 134 10.56 -6.04 13.66
N PHE A 135 11.32 -6.61 12.73
CA PHE A 135 11.94 -7.92 12.85
C PHE A 135 13.46 -7.80 13.08
N ASP A 136 14.02 -8.66 13.93
CA ASP A 136 15.45 -8.63 14.29
C ASP A 136 16.36 -8.91 13.09
N SER A 137 15.86 -9.68 12.12
CA SER A 137 16.48 -9.84 10.80
C SER A 137 15.40 -10.19 9.77
N LEU A 138 15.39 -9.50 8.64
CA LEU A 138 14.49 -9.77 7.53
C LEU A 138 15.31 -9.82 6.24
N LYS A 139 15.34 -10.99 5.58
CA LYS A 139 16.10 -11.18 4.34
C LYS A 139 15.29 -10.79 3.11
N PHE A 140 14.01 -11.14 3.08
CA PHE A 140 13.06 -10.81 2.02
C PHE A 140 11.62 -11.12 2.47
N MET A 141 10.65 -10.70 1.67
CA MET A 141 9.22 -10.94 1.92
C MET A 141 8.58 -11.77 0.80
N ILE A 142 7.58 -12.57 1.17
CA ILE A 142 6.79 -13.39 0.25
C ILE A 142 5.31 -13.07 0.49
N GLN A 143 4.64 -12.48 -0.48
CA GLN A 143 3.18 -12.40 -0.49
C GLN A 143 2.59 -13.63 -1.22
N LEU A 144 1.47 -14.14 -0.70
CA LEU A 144 0.79 -15.32 -1.22
C LEU A 144 -0.57 -14.95 -1.79
N ASP A 145 -0.60 -14.00 -2.72
CA ASP A 145 -1.82 -13.37 -3.18
C ASP A 145 -1.71 -13.01 -4.67
N ARG A 146 -1.67 -14.03 -5.51
CA ARG A 146 -1.65 -13.83 -6.94
C ARG A 146 -2.40 -14.93 -7.67
N ARG A 147 -3.10 -14.56 -8.74
CA ARG A 147 -3.67 -15.53 -9.68
C ARG A 147 -2.58 -16.28 -10.43
N GLY A 148 -2.88 -17.46 -10.96
CA GLY A 148 -1.95 -18.18 -11.84
C GLY A 148 -1.39 -19.45 -11.23
N VAL A 149 -0.29 -19.96 -11.83
CA VAL A 149 0.22 -21.31 -11.52
C VAL A 149 1.58 -21.31 -10.84
N GLU A 150 2.53 -20.58 -11.41
CA GLU A 150 3.92 -20.58 -10.96
C GLU A 150 4.54 -19.19 -11.06
N ASP A 151 3.70 -18.16 -10.99
CA ASP A 151 4.08 -16.77 -11.21
C ASP A 151 4.77 -16.24 -9.95
N SER A 152 5.84 -15.48 -10.16
CA SER A 152 6.49 -14.63 -9.17
C SER A 152 6.51 -13.19 -9.68
N VAL A 153 5.86 -12.28 -8.98
CA VAL A 153 5.74 -10.86 -9.35
C VAL A 153 6.50 -10.00 -8.35
N TYR A 154 7.36 -9.10 -8.86
CA TYR A 154 8.23 -8.23 -8.05
C TYR A 154 7.85 -6.74 -8.12
N TYR A 155 6.87 -6.39 -8.96
CA TYR A 155 6.40 -5.01 -9.18
C TYR A 155 7.57 -4.07 -9.52
N ASP A 156 7.74 -2.99 -8.76
CA ASP A 156 8.80 -2.00 -8.97
C ASP A 156 10.17 -2.42 -8.36
N CYS A 157 10.31 -3.64 -7.84
CA CYS A 157 11.56 -4.16 -7.28
C CYS A 157 12.41 -4.88 -8.35
N ALA A 158 13.46 -4.22 -8.85
CA ALA A 158 14.38 -4.72 -9.87
C ALA A 158 15.63 -5.42 -9.31
N ASN A 159 15.49 -6.24 -8.26
CA ASN A 159 16.61 -7.01 -7.71
C ASN A 159 16.80 -8.35 -8.45
N GLU A 160 17.66 -8.36 -9.47
CA GLU A 160 17.90 -9.55 -10.31
C GLU A 160 18.42 -10.77 -9.54
N GLU A 161 19.26 -10.58 -8.52
CA GLU A 161 19.81 -11.70 -7.75
C GLU A 161 18.74 -12.35 -6.87
N PHE A 162 17.84 -11.53 -6.32
CA PHE A 162 16.65 -12.03 -5.63
C PHE A 162 15.73 -12.81 -6.58
N GLU A 163 15.45 -12.26 -7.75
CA GLU A 163 14.64 -12.93 -8.77
C GLU A 163 15.24 -14.28 -9.19
N LYS A 164 16.56 -14.31 -9.47
CA LYS A 164 17.28 -15.56 -9.79
C LYS A 164 17.19 -16.57 -8.65
N PHE A 165 17.35 -16.13 -7.40
CA PHE A 165 17.21 -16.99 -6.23
C PHE A 165 15.82 -17.63 -6.15
N ILE A 166 14.76 -16.84 -6.30
CA ILE A 166 13.37 -17.32 -6.25
C ILE A 166 13.07 -18.27 -7.42
N ASN A 167 13.51 -17.94 -8.64
CA ASN A 167 13.29 -18.75 -9.83
C ASN A 167 13.94 -20.15 -9.73
N ASN A 168 15.03 -20.31 -8.95
CA ASN A 168 15.63 -21.62 -8.67
C ASN A 168 14.71 -22.57 -7.89
N PHE A 169 13.65 -22.07 -7.24
CA PHE A 169 12.61 -22.89 -6.61
C PHE A 169 11.45 -23.24 -7.58
N GLY A 170 11.61 -22.90 -8.86
CA GLY A 170 10.69 -23.25 -9.94
C GLY A 170 9.53 -22.26 -10.10
N PHE A 171 9.68 -21.02 -9.67
CA PHE A 171 8.78 -19.92 -10.07
C PHE A 171 9.24 -19.30 -11.39
N LYS A 172 8.34 -18.54 -12.01
CA LYS A 172 8.56 -17.82 -13.26
C LYS A 172 8.14 -16.38 -13.09
N THR A 173 9.04 -15.47 -13.43
CA THR A 173 8.78 -14.04 -13.40
C THR A 173 7.59 -13.67 -14.26
N ALA A 174 6.67 -12.93 -13.66
CA ALA A 174 5.47 -12.42 -14.29
C ALA A 174 5.26 -10.95 -13.91
N TRP A 175 4.39 -10.29 -14.67
CA TRP A 175 4.01 -8.91 -14.43
C TRP A 175 2.70 -8.81 -13.64
N GLY A 176 2.62 -7.79 -12.80
CA GLY A 176 1.44 -7.41 -12.03
C GLY A 176 1.44 -5.90 -11.81
N SER A 177 0.34 -5.39 -11.26
CA SER A 177 0.10 -3.96 -11.13
C SER A 177 0.39 -3.41 -9.74
N PHE A 178 -0.26 -3.96 -8.71
CA PHE A 178 -0.16 -3.45 -7.35
C PHE A 178 -0.64 -4.49 -6.33
N THR A 179 -0.14 -4.41 -5.11
CA THR A 179 -0.65 -5.09 -3.91
C THR A 179 0.08 -4.57 -2.66
N ASP A 180 -0.18 -5.15 -1.48
CA ASP A 180 0.44 -4.76 -0.21
C ASP A 180 1.98 -4.67 -0.28
N ILE A 181 2.68 -5.63 -0.90
CA ILE A 181 4.15 -5.55 -1.01
C ILE A 181 4.64 -4.38 -1.87
N SER A 182 3.81 -3.83 -2.77
CA SER A 182 4.13 -2.58 -3.49
C SER A 182 4.20 -1.38 -2.54
N THR A 183 3.50 -1.45 -1.41
CA THR A 183 3.53 -0.43 -0.35
C THR A 183 4.62 -0.71 0.68
N ILE A 184 4.82 -1.98 1.07
CA ILE A 184 5.69 -2.37 2.18
C ILE A 184 7.17 -2.39 1.76
N ALA A 185 7.50 -3.03 0.63
CA ALA A 185 8.88 -3.28 0.22
C ALA A 185 9.73 -2.01 0.03
N PRO A 186 9.23 -0.95 -0.63
CA PRO A 186 10.01 0.27 -0.82
C PRO A 186 10.32 1.00 0.49
N ILE A 187 9.42 0.89 1.49
CA ILE A 187 9.57 1.55 2.80
C ILE A 187 10.53 0.77 3.68
N TRP A 188 10.38 -0.55 3.74
CA TRP A 188 11.26 -1.40 4.55
C TRP A 188 12.62 -1.67 3.89
N GLY A 189 12.82 -1.27 2.63
CA GLY A 189 14.10 -1.40 1.94
C GLY A 189 14.49 -2.85 1.64
N VAL A 190 13.52 -3.77 1.65
CA VAL A 190 13.75 -5.21 1.51
C VAL A 190 12.92 -5.74 0.35
N SER A 191 13.57 -6.54 -0.52
CA SER A 191 12.95 -7.19 -1.66
C SER A 191 11.75 -8.04 -1.27
N ALA A 192 10.74 -8.04 -2.13
CA ALA A 192 9.51 -8.80 -1.92
C ALA A 192 9.05 -9.45 -3.22
N VAL A 193 8.38 -10.59 -3.10
CA VAL A 193 7.81 -11.33 -4.22
C VAL A 193 6.38 -11.74 -3.91
N ASN A 194 5.48 -11.63 -4.88
CA ASN A 194 4.11 -12.14 -4.77
C ASN A 194 3.95 -13.41 -5.62
N PHE A 195 3.55 -14.51 -4.99
CA PHE A 195 3.43 -15.82 -5.63
C PHE A 195 2.00 -16.15 -6.02
N SER A 196 1.84 -16.73 -7.20
CA SER A 196 0.54 -17.27 -7.58
C SER A 196 0.12 -18.43 -6.69
N VAL A 197 -1.12 -18.41 -6.20
CA VAL A 197 -1.69 -19.40 -5.27
C VAL A 197 -2.82 -20.23 -5.88
N GLY A 198 -2.95 -20.24 -7.21
CA GLY A 198 -3.83 -21.15 -7.93
C GLY A 198 -5.26 -20.68 -8.14
N TYR A 199 -5.60 -19.47 -7.70
CA TYR A 199 -6.87 -18.87 -8.09
C TYR A 199 -6.81 -18.22 -9.48
N PHE A 200 -7.95 -18.12 -10.13
CA PHE A 200 -8.16 -17.45 -11.42
C PHE A 200 -9.52 -16.79 -11.43
N ASP A 201 -9.66 -15.81 -12.32
CA ASP A 201 -10.91 -15.06 -12.53
C ASP A 201 -11.33 -14.36 -11.23
N GLU A 202 -10.34 -13.87 -10.49
CA GLU A 202 -10.50 -13.14 -9.24
C GLU A 202 -11.44 -11.95 -9.41
N HIS A 203 -12.09 -11.57 -8.32
CA HIS A 203 -13.07 -10.50 -8.25
C HIS A 203 -14.32 -10.72 -9.11
N SER A 204 -14.58 -11.95 -9.52
CA SER A 204 -15.76 -12.35 -10.29
C SER A 204 -16.48 -13.54 -9.68
N LYS A 205 -17.74 -13.76 -10.09
CA LYS A 205 -18.47 -14.99 -9.73
C LYS A 205 -17.95 -16.25 -10.43
N GLN A 206 -17.03 -16.10 -11.39
CA GLN A 206 -16.34 -17.21 -12.04
C GLN A 206 -15.06 -17.61 -11.30
N GLU A 207 -14.74 -16.92 -10.21
CA GLU A 207 -13.54 -17.17 -9.41
C GLU A 207 -13.47 -18.64 -9.00
N ARG A 208 -12.29 -19.21 -9.26
CA ARG A 208 -12.01 -20.63 -9.09
C ARG A 208 -10.60 -20.84 -8.55
N LEU A 209 -10.44 -21.89 -7.77
CA LEU A 209 -9.18 -22.31 -7.17
C LEU A 209 -8.78 -23.69 -7.67
N TYR A 210 -7.60 -23.80 -8.28
CA TYR A 210 -6.95 -25.08 -8.58
C TYR A 210 -6.16 -25.55 -7.36
N VAL A 211 -6.61 -26.65 -6.78
CA VAL A 211 -6.16 -27.08 -5.44
C VAL A 211 -4.73 -27.63 -5.46
N ASP A 212 -4.35 -28.34 -6.51
CA ASP A 212 -3.01 -28.87 -6.68
C ASP A 212 -1.98 -27.76 -6.88
N VAL A 213 -2.35 -26.70 -7.61
CA VAL A 213 -1.54 -25.48 -7.79
C VAL A 213 -1.31 -24.81 -6.43
N LEU A 214 -2.36 -24.57 -5.64
CA LEU A 214 -2.23 -24.03 -4.28
C LEU A 214 -1.23 -24.84 -3.44
N PHE A 215 -1.34 -26.17 -3.46
CA PHE A 215 -0.43 -27.01 -2.71
C PHE A 215 1.00 -27.07 -3.28
N HIS A 216 1.18 -26.91 -4.59
CA HIS A 216 2.51 -26.76 -5.18
C HIS A 216 3.17 -25.47 -4.70
N THR A 217 2.45 -24.35 -4.69
CA THR A 217 2.95 -23.08 -4.14
C THR A 217 3.29 -23.21 -2.66
N ILE A 218 2.40 -23.79 -1.84
CA ILE A 218 2.68 -24.07 -0.42
C ILE A 218 3.98 -24.86 -0.27
N GLN A 219 4.16 -25.93 -1.06
CA GLN A 219 5.36 -26.76 -0.97
C GLN A 219 6.63 -26.00 -1.38
N LYS A 220 6.59 -25.22 -2.47
CA LYS A 220 7.73 -24.39 -2.91
C LYS A 220 8.09 -23.34 -1.84
N THR A 221 7.10 -22.66 -1.26
CA THR A 221 7.32 -21.71 -0.17
C THR A 221 7.93 -22.39 1.06
N GLN A 222 7.45 -23.58 1.44
CA GLN A 222 8.06 -24.37 2.51
C GLN A 222 9.53 -24.72 2.21
N ASN A 223 9.84 -25.08 0.96
CA ASN A 223 11.22 -25.38 0.54
C ASN A 223 12.12 -24.13 0.62
N ILE A 224 11.62 -22.96 0.20
CA ILE A 224 12.34 -21.68 0.34
C ILE A 224 12.63 -21.39 1.82
N LEU A 225 11.61 -21.48 2.68
CA LEU A 225 11.74 -21.21 4.11
C LEU A 225 12.71 -22.19 4.79
N GLN A 226 12.64 -23.48 4.45
CA GLN A 226 13.56 -24.50 4.97
C GLN A 226 14.99 -24.20 4.52
N HIS A 227 15.19 -23.87 3.24
CA HIS A 227 16.50 -23.51 2.71
C HIS A 227 17.08 -22.30 3.45
N VAL A 228 16.30 -21.23 3.64
CA VAL A 228 16.78 -20.03 4.38
C VAL A 228 17.09 -20.34 5.85
N ALA A 229 16.31 -21.22 6.49
CA ALA A 229 16.54 -21.63 7.86
C ALA A 229 17.84 -22.46 8.01
N GLU A 230 18.18 -23.28 7.01
CA GLU A 230 19.38 -24.13 7.01
C GLU A 230 20.65 -23.41 6.52
N ASN A 231 20.49 -22.30 5.77
CA ASN A 231 21.57 -21.59 5.10
C ASN A 231 21.59 -20.11 5.58
N PRO A 232 22.16 -19.82 6.77
CA PRO A 232 22.18 -18.48 7.35
C PRO A 232 22.94 -17.46 6.49
N GLU A 233 23.80 -17.91 5.58
CA GLU A 233 24.55 -17.10 4.62
C GLU A 233 23.72 -16.53 3.47
N VAL A 234 22.48 -16.98 3.26
CA VAL A 234 21.57 -16.34 2.30
C VAL A 234 21.52 -14.84 2.63
N PRO A 235 21.80 -13.94 1.67
CA PRO A 235 21.91 -12.51 1.98
C PRO A 235 20.56 -11.89 2.32
N VAL A 236 20.60 -10.68 2.87
CA VAL A 236 19.45 -9.77 2.80
C VAL A 236 19.37 -9.28 1.36
N TYR A 237 18.21 -9.44 0.74
CA TYR A 237 17.95 -8.90 -0.59
C TYR A 237 17.32 -7.53 -0.43
N GLU A 238 18.09 -6.49 -0.74
CA GLU A 238 17.63 -5.10 -0.66
C GLU A 238 16.57 -4.81 -1.73
N TYR A 239 15.64 -3.91 -1.45
CA TYR A 239 14.74 -3.39 -2.48
C TYR A 239 15.53 -2.47 -3.42
N ILE A 240 15.44 -2.74 -4.73
CA ILE A 240 16.07 -1.93 -5.78
C ILE A 240 14.93 -1.37 -6.64
N GLU A 241 14.77 -0.06 -6.68
CA GLU A 241 13.72 0.57 -7.48
C GLU A 241 14.01 0.42 -8.98
N ASP A 242 13.02 0.03 -9.78
CA ASP A 242 13.15 0.03 -11.24
C ASP A 242 13.14 1.47 -11.80
N ASP A 243 14.28 1.89 -12.36
CA ASP A 243 14.48 3.21 -12.98
C ASP A 243 13.57 3.49 -14.18
N TYR A 244 13.05 2.46 -14.85
CA TYR A 244 12.22 2.60 -16.06
C TYR A 244 10.72 2.77 -15.75
N TYR A 245 10.26 2.26 -14.60
CA TYR A 245 8.83 2.25 -14.22
C TYR A 245 8.48 3.12 -13.00
N GLY A 246 9.45 3.44 -12.13
CA GLY A 246 9.23 4.24 -10.92
C GLY A 246 8.67 5.65 -11.18
N TYR A 247 8.99 6.25 -12.33
CA TYR A 247 8.48 7.57 -12.73
C TYR A 247 7.03 7.57 -13.23
N LYS A 248 6.48 6.42 -13.66
CA LYS A 248 5.11 6.34 -14.17
C LYS A 248 4.12 5.84 -13.13
N TYR A 249 4.48 4.91 -12.26
CA TYR A 249 3.49 4.26 -11.39
C TYR A 249 3.37 4.89 -10.01
N HIS A 250 4.44 5.35 -9.37
CA HIS A 250 4.31 5.97 -8.04
C HIS A 250 3.55 7.30 -8.08
N GLY A 251 3.77 8.18 -9.08
CA GLY A 251 2.98 9.41 -9.23
C GLY A 251 1.52 9.18 -9.66
N GLN A 252 1.24 8.04 -10.32
CA GLN A 252 -0.04 7.76 -10.96
C GLN A 252 -0.95 6.85 -10.11
N ILE A 253 -0.39 5.99 -9.24
CA ILE A 253 -1.14 5.14 -8.30
C ILE A 253 -1.75 5.97 -7.14
N TRP A 254 -1.01 6.96 -6.61
CA TRP A 254 -1.58 7.92 -5.66
C TRP A 254 -2.75 8.73 -6.30
N TYR A 255 -2.68 9.00 -7.60
CA TYR A 255 -3.71 9.69 -8.36
C TYR A 255 -4.91 8.79 -8.75
N ASP A 256 -4.70 7.53 -9.16
CA ASP A 256 -5.77 6.64 -9.64
C ASP A 256 -6.59 6.00 -8.51
N TYR A 257 -5.98 5.63 -7.38
CA TYR A 257 -6.73 5.00 -6.27
C TYR A 257 -7.54 5.99 -5.45
N GLY A 258 -7.08 7.24 -5.39
CA GLY A 258 -7.86 8.29 -4.77
C GLY A 258 -8.98 8.84 -5.66
N THR A 259 -8.93 8.68 -6.99
CA THR A 259 -9.97 9.20 -7.89
C THR A 259 -11.19 8.29 -8.05
N ALA A 260 -11.09 6.99 -7.74
CA ALA A 260 -12.23 6.07 -7.78
C ALA A 260 -13.39 6.52 -6.84
N GLY A 261 -13.06 7.07 -5.67
CA GLY A 261 -14.03 7.66 -4.75
C GLY A 261 -14.49 9.07 -5.15
N LEU A 262 -13.72 9.81 -5.95
CA LEU A 262 -14.09 11.14 -6.46
C LEU A 262 -15.26 11.09 -7.42
N SER A 263 -15.48 9.95 -8.12
CA SER A 263 -16.65 9.74 -8.99
C SER A 263 -18.00 9.88 -8.29
N LYS A 264 -18.03 9.83 -6.95
CA LYS A 264 -19.23 10.04 -6.11
C LYS A 264 -19.55 11.52 -5.88
N TYR A 265 -18.63 12.42 -6.23
CA TYR A 265 -18.70 13.86 -5.98
C TYR A 265 -18.67 14.62 -7.29
N ALA A 266 -19.18 15.86 -7.31
CA ALA A 266 -19.04 16.71 -8.48
C ALA A 266 -17.54 17.02 -8.72
N PRO A 267 -17.11 17.26 -9.98
CA PRO A 267 -15.73 17.63 -10.27
C PRO A 267 -15.27 18.81 -9.39
N GLY A 268 -14.20 18.59 -8.62
CA GLY A 268 -13.62 19.59 -7.72
C GLY A 268 -14.23 19.67 -6.31
N GLU A 269 -15.27 18.88 -5.98
CA GLU A 269 -15.94 18.91 -4.66
C GLU A 269 -15.20 18.10 -3.58
N ALA A 270 -14.43 17.09 -3.98
CA ALA A 270 -13.67 16.21 -3.09
C ALA A 270 -12.20 16.13 -3.50
N ASP A 271 -11.35 15.73 -2.56
CA ASP A 271 -9.95 15.39 -2.79
C ASP A 271 -9.54 14.21 -1.90
N ILE A 272 -8.29 13.80 -2.05
CA ILE A 272 -7.75 12.61 -1.42
C ILE A 272 -6.87 13.02 -0.25
N CYS A 273 -7.09 12.42 0.92
CA CYS A 273 -6.14 12.56 2.01
C CYS A 273 -4.79 11.94 1.61
N CYS A 274 -3.72 12.74 1.56
CA CYS A 274 -2.38 12.32 1.17
C CYS A 274 -1.71 11.37 2.19
N PHE A 275 -2.34 11.11 3.33
CA PHE A 275 -1.83 10.21 4.38
C PHE A 275 -2.54 8.86 4.44
N CYS A 276 -3.87 8.83 4.30
CA CYS A 276 -4.63 7.58 4.41
C CYS A 276 -5.39 7.21 3.13
N GLY A 277 -5.27 8.00 2.06
CA GLY A 277 -5.94 7.75 0.79
C GLY A 277 -7.47 7.90 0.83
N THR A 278 -8.04 8.33 1.96
CA THR A 278 -9.50 8.48 2.08
C THR A 278 -9.98 9.66 1.26
N VAL A 279 -10.96 9.42 0.39
CA VAL A 279 -11.65 10.47 -0.36
C VAL A 279 -12.66 11.17 0.54
N ILE A 280 -12.47 12.48 0.71
CA ILE A 280 -13.38 13.32 1.50
C ILE A 280 -13.59 14.65 0.76
N LYS A 281 -14.60 15.43 1.18
CA LYS A 281 -14.84 16.73 0.57
C LYS A 281 -13.66 17.68 0.80
N LYS A 282 -13.39 18.57 -0.16
CA LYS A 282 -12.30 19.56 -0.05
C LYS A 282 -12.40 20.42 1.20
N GLU A 283 -13.63 20.75 1.60
CA GLU A 283 -13.93 21.53 2.81
C GLU A 283 -13.55 20.81 4.11
N ASP A 284 -13.45 19.47 4.09
CA ASP A 284 -13.10 18.64 5.24
C ASP A 284 -11.60 18.26 5.26
N LEU A 285 -10.82 18.67 4.26
CA LEU A 285 -9.37 18.49 4.20
C LEU A 285 -8.66 19.66 4.86
N ILE A 286 -7.63 19.32 5.61
CA ILE A 286 -6.69 20.27 6.20
C ILE A 286 -5.52 20.40 5.22
N ASN A 287 -5.29 21.62 4.74
CA ASN A 287 -4.11 21.93 3.92
C ASN A 287 -2.94 22.29 4.84
N LEU A 288 -1.83 21.56 4.68
CA LEU A 288 -0.58 21.76 5.39
C LEU A 288 0.57 21.97 4.41
N HIS A 289 1.55 22.76 4.82
CA HIS A 289 2.79 22.93 4.08
C HIS A 289 3.94 22.19 4.75
N TYR A 290 4.93 21.76 3.97
CA TYR A 290 6.12 21.12 4.54
C TYR A 290 7.35 22.04 4.55
N ASP A 291 7.94 22.31 3.38
CA ASP A 291 9.20 23.05 3.29
C ASP A 291 9.00 24.47 2.77
N ASN A 292 8.17 24.62 1.75
CA ASN A 292 7.76 25.92 1.24
C ASN A 292 6.24 26.02 1.01
N VAL A 293 5.78 27.24 0.71
CA VAL A 293 4.34 27.55 0.53
C VAL A 293 3.71 26.81 -0.65
N ASN A 294 4.51 26.36 -1.62
CA ASN A 294 4.02 25.60 -2.77
C ASN A 294 3.97 24.09 -2.50
N ASP A 295 4.49 23.60 -1.35
CA ASP A 295 4.46 22.18 -0.97
C ASP A 295 3.19 21.88 -0.17
N GLU A 296 2.03 21.89 -0.83
CA GLU A 296 0.74 21.68 -0.19
C GLU A 296 0.39 20.18 -0.03
N TYR A 297 -0.07 19.82 1.16
CA TYR A 297 -0.50 18.48 1.55
C TYR A 297 -1.91 18.55 2.13
N TYR A 298 -2.80 17.71 1.62
CA TYR A 298 -4.20 17.66 2.05
C TYR A 298 -4.44 16.45 2.95
N ILE A 299 -4.78 16.66 4.22
CA ILE A 299 -4.98 15.57 5.19
C ILE A 299 -6.39 15.57 5.80
N CYS A 300 -6.92 14.38 6.09
CA CYS A 300 -8.20 14.26 6.79
C CYS A 300 -8.05 14.55 8.29
N ASN A 301 -9.16 14.91 8.94
CA ASN A 301 -9.20 15.17 10.39
C ASN A 301 -8.66 14.00 11.25
N ASN A 302 -8.87 12.75 10.84
CA ASN A 302 -8.36 11.60 11.58
C ASN A 302 -6.82 11.54 11.50
N CYS A 303 -6.25 11.69 10.30
CA CYS A 303 -4.79 11.74 10.11
C CYS A 303 -4.18 12.95 10.81
N TYR A 304 -4.85 14.10 10.80
CA TYR A 304 -4.40 15.25 11.58
C TYR A 304 -4.42 14.98 13.08
N SER A 305 -5.46 14.30 13.60
CA SER A 305 -5.52 13.94 15.01
C SER A 305 -4.38 12.99 15.41
N ASP A 306 -4.00 12.08 14.52
CA ASP A 306 -2.88 11.14 14.76
C ASP A 306 -1.51 11.86 14.73
N MET A 307 -1.42 12.99 14.03
CA MET A 307 -0.17 13.75 13.83
C MET A 307 -0.20 15.15 14.48
N TYR A 308 -1.14 15.39 15.40
CA TYR A 308 -1.41 16.74 15.93
C TYR A 308 -0.17 17.39 16.56
N GLU A 309 0.73 16.59 17.13
CA GLU A 309 1.95 17.09 17.76
C GLU A 309 3.01 17.56 16.76
N GLU A 310 2.94 17.09 15.51
CA GLU A 310 3.89 17.34 14.42
C GLU A 310 3.49 18.51 13.52
N VAL A 311 2.34 19.12 13.80
CA VAL A 311 1.76 20.21 12.99
C VAL A 311 1.62 21.47 13.83
N GLU A 312 1.89 22.62 13.24
CA GLU A 312 1.61 23.92 13.85
C GLU A 312 1.08 24.95 12.84
N TRP A 313 0.36 25.94 13.35
CA TRP A 313 -0.24 26.99 12.57
C TRP A 313 0.56 28.28 12.69
N CYS A 314 0.98 28.83 11.55
CA CYS A 314 1.74 30.07 11.53
C CYS A 314 0.90 31.21 12.13
N CYS A 315 1.41 31.87 13.17
CA CYS A 315 0.70 32.99 13.80
C CYS A 315 0.53 34.22 12.88
N GLU A 316 1.28 34.30 11.78
CA GLU A 316 1.27 35.40 10.83
C GLU A 316 0.39 35.10 9.60
N CYS A 317 0.72 34.08 8.80
CA CYS A 317 -0.04 33.74 7.59
C CYS A 317 -1.24 32.81 7.82
N LYS A 318 -1.40 32.25 9.04
CA LYS A 318 -2.48 31.33 9.43
C LYS A 318 -2.54 30.02 8.63
N GLN A 319 -1.50 29.70 7.86
CA GLN A 319 -1.38 28.41 7.20
C GLN A 319 -0.84 27.36 8.18
N GLY A 320 -1.26 26.10 7.99
CA GLY A 320 -0.77 24.96 8.77
C GLY A 320 0.50 24.40 8.16
N TRP A 321 1.42 23.93 9.00
CA TRP A 321 2.74 23.45 8.58
C TRP A 321 3.15 22.22 9.37
N PHE A 322 3.82 21.29 8.71
CA PHE A 322 4.60 20.27 9.39
C PHE A 322 5.87 20.89 9.99
N LEU A 323 6.15 20.55 11.24
CA LEU A 323 7.32 21.02 11.97
C LEU A 323 8.56 20.21 11.59
N THR A 324 9.73 20.86 11.48
CA THR A 324 10.99 20.10 11.46
C THR A 324 11.30 19.50 12.82
N LYS A 325 12.29 18.60 12.88
CA LYS A 325 12.88 18.17 14.15
C LYS A 325 13.32 19.34 15.03
N GLU A 326 14.04 20.31 14.46
CA GLU A 326 14.55 21.44 15.23
C GLU A 326 13.39 22.26 15.80
N GLU A 327 12.33 22.43 15.03
CA GLU A 327 11.14 23.17 15.45
C GLU A 327 10.39 22.42 16.55
N MET A 328 10.16 21.11 16.41
CA MET A 328 9.56 20.27 17.47
C MET A 328 10.40 20.24 18.75
N ALA A 329 11.73 20.12 18.63
CA ALA A 329 12.65 20.17 19.76
C ALA A 329 12.63 21.55 20.45
N SER A 330 12.50 22.63 19.69
CA SER A 330 12.44 23.98 20.24
C SER A 330 11.14 24.25 21.03
N MET A 331 10.02 23.62 20.61
CA MET A 331 8.72 23.74 21.28
C MET A 331 8.67 23.05 22.65
N THR A 332 9.44 21.97 22.85
CA THR A 332 9.54 21.32 24.17
C THR A 332 10.39 22.11 25.18
N THR A 333 11.14 23.12 24.71
CA THR A 333 12.05 23.93 25.54
C THR A 333 11.55 25.34 25.86
N GLY A 334 10.29 25.67 25.52
CA GLY A 334 9.63 26.90 25.97
C GLY A 334 9.24 27.91 24.88
N LEU A 335 9.28 27.53 23.60
CA LEU A 335 8.61 28.31 22.55
C LEU A 335 7.08 28.17 22.68
N ASP A 336 6.40 29.29 22.89
CA ASP A 336 4.95 29.35 22.92
C ASP A 336 4.40 29.10 21.51
N ARG A 337 3.67 27.99 21.35
CA ARG A 337 2.98 27.59 20.09
C ARG A 337 2.15 28.74 19.49
N THR A 338 1.62 29.65 20.33
CA THR A 338 0.83 30.80 19.87
C THR A 338 1.65 31.86 19.10
N THR A 339 2.97 31.81 19.19
CA THR A 339 3.90 32.77 18.58
C THR A 339 4.74 32.18 17.45
N TRP A 340 4.53 30.91 17.12
CA TRP A 340 5.29 30.22 16.08
C TRP A 340 5.02 30.83 14.69
N LYS A 341 6.08 31.12 13.94
CA LYS A 341 6.01 31.63 12.55
C LYS A 341 6.55 30.57 11.61
N CYS A 342 5.93 30.35 10.45
CA CYS A 342 6.48 29.45 9.45
C CYS A 342 7.75 30.00 8.80
N ARG A 343 8.53 29.10 8.18
CA ARG A 343 9.82 29.39 7.54
C ARG A 343 9.72 30.49 6.47
N ASN A 344 8.59 30.54 5.74
CA ASN A 344 8.33 31.61 4.78
C ASN A 344 8.17 32.97 5.46
N CYS A 345 7.36 33.07 6.52
CA CYS A 345 7.19 34.31 7.30
C CYS A 345 8.46 34.72 8.07
N ARG A 346 9.41 33.80 8.28
CA ARG A 346 10.75 34.10 8.82
C ARG A 346 11.72 34.62 7.76
N GLY A 347 11.38 34.52 6.47
CA GLY A 347 12.25 34.90 5.36
C GLY A 347 13.37 33.88 5.07
N GLU A 348 13.17 32.63 5.50
CA GLU A 348 14.14 31.54 5.33
C GLU A 348 14.05 30.90 3.94
N ASN A 349 12.91 31.05 3.24
CA ASN A 349 12.73 30.68 1.84
C ASN A 349 12.81 31.91 0.93
N LYS A 350 14.01 32.25 0.44
CA LYS A 350 14.14 33.18 -0.69
C LYS A 350 14.01 32.39 -1.99
N ASN A 351 12.94 32.65 -2.73
CA ASN A 351 12.83 32.20 -4.11
C ASN A 351 14.07 32.64 -4.90
N ASN A 352 14.67 31.70 -5.64
CA ASN A 352 15.50 32.01 -6.79
C ASN A 352 14.62 32.64 -7.88
N ASP A 353 14.38 33.95 -7.78
CA ASP A 353 13.83 34.77 -8.86
C ASP A 353 14.83 35.90 -9.18
N ASP A 354 15.92 35.54 -9.85
CA ASP A 354 16.66 36.50 -10.65
C ASP A 354 16.02 36.55 -12.05
N GLY A 355 15.27 37.63 -12.30
CA GLY A 355 15.10 38.19 -13.64
C GLY A 355 13.69 38.15 -14.22
N ASN A 356 12.87 39.15 -13.90
CA ASN A 356 12.52 40.17 -14.89
C ASN A 356 11.83 41.36 -14.22
N ALA A 357 12.57 42.44 -14.02
CA ALA A 357 11.98 43.75 -13.81
C ALA A 357 11.52 44.28 -15.19
N ASN A 358 10.24 44.58 -15.36
CA ASN A 358 9.75 45.74 -16.14
C ASN A 358 8.23 45.90 -16.09
N GLY A 359 7.78 47.12 -15.75
CA GLY A 359 6.51 47.73 -16.16
C GLY A 359 5.30 47.42 -15.26
N ALA A 360 5.00 48.22 -14.24
CA ALA A 360 4.26 49.49 -14.32
C ALA A 360 2.76 49.36 -14.70
N SER A 361 1.92 49.60 -13.67
CA SER A 361 0.70 50.43 -13.66
C SER A 361 -0.59 50.02 -14.39
N GLU A 362 -1.70 50.36 -13.71
CA GLU A 362 -3.11 50.46 -14.16
C GLU A 362 -3.85 49.10 -14.23
N GLY A 363 -4.95 48.82 -13.53
CA GLY A 363 -5.99 49.68 -12.96
C GLY A 363 -7.18 49.76 -13.92
N SER A 364 -8.12 48.80 -13.87
CA SER A 364 -9.55 49.07 -14.20
C SER A 364 -10.45 47.84 -14.10
N ASN A 365 -11.64 48.13 -13.56
CA ASN A 365 -12.89 47.39 -13.58
C ASN A 365 -13.34 46.88 -14.97
N LEU A 366 -14.46 46.14 -14.92
CA LEU A 366 -15.54 45.92 -15.92
C LEU A 366 -15.54 44.49 -16.50
N SER A 367 -16.40 43.62 -15.98
CA SER A 367 -17.86 43.51 -16.20
C SER A 367 -18.17 42.57 -17.36
N ILE A 368 -18.73 41.43 -16.98
CA ILE A 368 -19.34 40.43 -17.84
C ILE A 368 -20.64 41.02 -18.41
N SER A 369 -20.78 41.05 -19.73
CA SER A 369 -22.09 40.97 -20.38
C SER A 369 -21.94 40.46 -21.82
N GLY A 370 -22.89 39.61 -22.24
CA GLY A 370 -23.09 39.29 -23.66
C GLY A 370 -23.41 37.82 -23.95
N HIS A 371 -24.70 37.50 -23.96
CA HIS A 371 -25.32 36.43 -24.77
C HIS A 371 -24.86 36.54 -26.26
N THR A 372 -24.96 35.55 -27.17
CA THR A 372 -26.11 34.71 -27.56
C THR A 372 -25.67 33.72 -28.66
N GLU A 373 -26.34 32.56 -28.72
CA GLU A 373 -26.81 31.77 -29.88
C GLU A 373 -25.90 31.09 -30.94
N VAL A 374 -26.05 29.73 -30.97
CA VAL A 374 -26.42 28.80 -32.08
C VAL A 374 -25.65 28.83 -33.42
N SER A 375 -25.00 27.70 -33.80
CA SER A 375 -25.38 26.84 -34.95
C SER A 375 -24.33 25.77 -35.33
N ASP A 376 -24.87 24.61 -35.73
CA ASP A 376 -24.41 23.49 -36.57
C ASP A 376 -22.97 23.38 -37.12
N GLY A 377 -22.49 22.12 -37.19
CA GLY A 377 -21.78 21.63 -38.37
C GLY A 377 -20.39 20.99 -38.17
N SER A 378 -20.35 19.67 -38.37
CA SER A 378 -19.26 18.90 -39.00
C SER A 378 -17.79 19.06 -38.52
N GLY A 379 -17.28 17.98 -37.93
CA GLY A 379 -15.96 17.38 -38.16
C GLY A 379 -14.73 18.28 -38.25
N THR A 380 -13.92 18.28 -37.18
CA THR A 380 -12.47 18.48 -37.29
C THR A 380 -11.75 17.87 -36.09
N THR A 381 -10.64 17.21 -36.40
CA THR A 381 -9.52 16.84 -35.53
C THR A 381 -9.31 17.79 -34.35
N ILE A 382 -9.29 17.24 -33.14
CA ILE A 382 -8.85 17.96 -31.95
C ILE A 382 -7.31 17.89 -31.93
N GLU A 383 -6.68 19.00 -32.30
CA GLU A 383 -5.29 19.27 -31.94
C GLU A 383 -5.16 19.41 -30.41
N PRO A 384 -4.08 18.93 -29.79
CA PRO A 384 -3.88 19.10 -28.36
C PRO A 384 -3.68 20.60 -28.06
N VAL A 385 -4.52 21.13 -27.18
CA VAL A 385 -4.29 22.43 -26.56
C VAL A 385 -3.00 22.34 -25.75
N ALA A 386 -1.94 22.98 -26.24
CA ALA A 386 -0.72 23.20 -25.50
C ALA A 386 -1.00 24.14 -24.32
N GLY A 387 -0.57 23.75 -23.11
CA GLY A 387 -0.58 24.64 -21.96
C GLY A 387 -0.81 23.96 -20.62
N PHE A 388 0.02 23.00 -20.25
CA PHE A 388 0.29 22.69 -18.84
C PHE A 388 1.72 22.14 -18.74
N GLU A 389 2.70 23.03 -18.65
CA GLU A 389 4.07 22.69 -18.24
C GLU A 389 4.11 22.62 -16.71
N GLY A 390 3.53 21.56 -16.14
CA GLY A 390 3.86 21.16 -14.78
C GLY A 390 5.26 20.56 -14.80
N LYS A 391 6.26 21.31 -14.34
CA LYS A 391 7.65 20.84 -14.24
C LYS A 391 7.72 19.57 -13.39
N VAL A 392 8.27 18.52 -14.00
CA VAL A 392 8.77 17.33 -13.31
C VAL A 392 9.94 17.76 -12.42
N LEU A 393 9.91 17.39 -11.14
CA LEU A 393 11.06 17.51 -10.22
C LEU A 393 11.58 16.12 -9.83
N GLU A 394 12.90 16.04 -9.75
CA GLU A 394 13.72 14.82 -9.69
C GLU A 394 13.59 14.02 -8.37
N ARG A 395 14.00 12.75 -8.46
CA ARG A 395 13.94 11.65 -7.47
C ARG A 395 14.62 11.88 -6.10
N SER A 396 14.99 13.11 -5.73
CA SER A 396 15.76 13.37 -4.51
C SER A 396 14.94 13.87 -3.30
N THR A 397 13.65 14.19 -3.44
CA THR A 397 12.86 14.79 -2.32
C THR A 397 12.14 13.80 -1.40
N VAL A 398 12.03 12.51 -1.79
CA VAL A 398 11.42 11.48 -0.92
C VAL A 398 12.46 10.83 0.01
N ALA A 399 13.73 10.80 -0.42
CA ALA A 399 14.85 10.31 0.38
C ALA A 399 15.25 11.31 1.50
N ASP A 400 15.11 12.62 1.27
CA ASP A 400 15.43 13.63 2.29
C ASP A 400 14.44 13.66 3.47
N LEU A 401 13.21 13.16 3.27
CA LEU A 401 12.24 12.93 4.36
C LEU A 401 12.66 11.78 5.30
N ARG A 402 13.57 10.89 4.84
CA ARG A 402 14.03 9.71 5.60
C ARG A 402 15.19 10.02 6.55
N ASP A 403 16.07 10.96 6.24
CA ASP A 403 17.32 11.15 7.01
C ASP A 403 17.20 12.09 8.21
N ARG A 404 16.06 12.74 8.41
CA ARG A 404 15.85 13.67 9.51
C ARG A 404 14.50 13.43 10.21
N GLY A 405 14.36 12.28 10.89
CA GLY A 405 13.15 11.92 11.67
C GLY A 405 12.91 12.41 13.11
N ALA A 406 11.72 12.19 13.64
CA ALA A 406 11.45 12.33 15.07
C ALA A 406 11.03 10.99 15.66
N TYR A 407 11.83 10.52 16.61
CA TYR A 407 11.43 9.59 17.64
C TYR A 407 10.28 10.20 18.45
N TYR A 408 9.26 9.41 18.78
CA TYR A 408 8.81 9.09 20.14
C TYR A 408 7.43 8.39 20.13
N PHE A 409 7.41 7.15 20.70
CA PHE A 409 6.30 6.31 21.18
C PHE A 409 5.36 5.52 20.21
#